data_AF-D6K634-F1
#
_entry.id   AF-D6K634-F1
#
_cell.length_a   1.000
_cell.length_b   1.000
_cell.length_c   1.000
_cell.angle_alpha   90.00
_cell.angle_beta   90.00
_cell.angle_gamma   90.00
#
_symmetry.space_group_name_H-M   'P 1'
#
loop_
_entity.id
_entity.type
_entity.pdbx_description
1 polymer ?
#
loop_
_entity_poly.entity_id
_entity_poly.type
_entity_poly.pdbx_seq_one_letter_code
_entity_poly.pdbx_strand_id
1 'polypeptide(L)'
;MANVVRAALVQATWTGDTESMVAKHERHAREAARQGARIIGFQEVFNAPYFCQVQEPGHYRWAERVPDGPTVRRMRDLARETGMVIVVPVFEVEQPGFYYNTAAVIDADGGYLGKYRKHHIPQLEGF
;
A
#
# COMPACT_ATOMS: atom_id res chain seq x y z
N MET A 1 -9.46 9.64 30.33
CA MET A 1 -8.86 8.37 29.84
C MET A 1 -8.01 8.68 28.64
N ALA A 2 -6.83 8.07 28.49
CA ALA A 2 -6.00 8.27 27.30
C ALA A 2 -6.57 7.49 26.11
N ASN A 3 -6.61 8.12 24.93
CA ASN A 3 -6.98 7.43 23.69
C ASN A 3 -5.78 6.62 23.19
N VAL A 4 -5.70 5.36 23.62
CA VAL A 4 -4.62 4.45 23.21
C VAL A 4 -4.98 3.80 21.87
N VAL A 5 -4.08 3.93 20.88
CA VAL A 5 -4.20 3.30 19.56
C VAL A 5 -3.03 2.35 19.36
N ARG A 6 -3.32 1.08 19.05
CA ARG A 6 -2.30 0.09 18.68
C ARG A 6 -2.10 0.09 17.17
N ALA A 7 -0.87 0.33 16.73
CA ALA A 7 -0.49 0.29 15.32
C ALA A 7 0.37 -0.94 15.02
N ALA A 8 0.31 -1.41 13.78
CA ALA A 8 1.15 -2.49 13.26
C ALA A 8 1.91 -2.04 12.01
N LEU A 9 3.10 -2.59 11.83
CA LEU A 9 3.94 -2.39 10.65
C LEU A 9 4.28 -3.74 10.05
N VAL A 10 4.17 -3.87 8.73
CA VAL A 10 4.54 -5.10 8.01
C VAL A 10 5.85 -4.90 7.28
N GLN A 11 6.76 -5.84 7.46
CA GLN A 11 7.96 -5.99 6.65
C GLN A 11 8.00 -7.40 6.07
N ALA A 12 8.10 -7.50 4.75
CA ALA A 12 8.03 -8.74 4.00
C ALA A 12 9.02 -8.75 2.84
N THR A 13 9.64 -9.90 2.63
CA THR A 13 10.41 -10.20 1.41
C THR A 13 9.49 -10.42 0.21
N TRP A 14 9.94 -10.01 -0.98
CA TRP A 14 9.29 -10.30 -2.27
C TRP A 14 9.07 -11.80 -2.45
N THR A 15 7.85 -12.19 -2.82
CA THR A 15 7.45 -13.58 -2.95
C THR A 15 7.57 -14.14 -4.37
N GLY A 16 7.79 -13.29 -5.37
CA GLY A 16 7.92 -13.69 -6.77
C GLY A 16 6.89 -13.05 -7.69
N ASP A 17 5.71 -12.71 -7.17
CA ASP A 17 4.61 -12.11 -7.92
C ASP A 17 3.70 -11.26 -7.03
N THR A 18 2.87 -10.43 -7.68
CA THR A 18 1.96 -9.49 -7.02
C THR A 18 0.89 -10.18 -6.18
N GLU A 19 0.31 -11.29 -6.66
CA GLU A 19 -0.77 -11.98 -5.97
C GLU A 19 -0.26 -12.59 -4.65
N SER A 20 0.87 -13.31 -4.71
CA SER A 20 1.46 -13.91 -3.53
C SER A 20 1.95 -12.86 -2.52
N MET A 21 2.37 -11.68 -2.98
CA MET A 21 2.71 -10.56 -2.09
C MET A 21 1.49 -9.98 -1.41
N VAL A 22 0.42 -9.70 -2.15
CA VAL A 22 -0.81 -9.16 -1.56
C VAL A 22 -1.39 -10.17 -0.56
N ALA A 23 -1.48 -11.45 -0.92
CA ALA A 23 -1.95 -12.50 -0.01
C ALA A 23 -1.09 -12.62 1.26
N LYS A 24 0.24 -12.41 1.17
CA LYS A 24 1.13 -12.38 2.33
C LYS A 24 0.80 -11.21 3.27
N HIS A 25 0.56 -10.02 2.72
CA HIS A 25 0.19 -8.84 3.51
C HIS A 25 -1.19 -8.97 4.16
N GLU A 26 -2.17 -9.56 3.47
CA GLU A 26 -3.47 -9.85 4.05
C GLU A 26 -3.36 -10.79 5.26
N ARG A 27 -2.51 -11.83 5.19
CA ARG A 27 -2.27 -12.72 6.33
C ARG A 27 -1.67 -11.96 7.52
N HIS A 28 -0.69 -11.09 7.28
CA HIS A 28 -0.10 -10.25 8.32
C HIS A 28 -1.11 -9.26 8.91
N ALA A 29 -1.99 -8.68 8.10
CA ALA A 29 -3.04 -7.78 8.56
C ALA A 29 -4.07 -8.49 9.44
N ARG A 30 -4.53 -9.68 9.04
CA ARG A 30 -5.44 -10.49 9.87
C ARG A 30 -4.80 -10.87 11.20
N GLU A 31 -3.51 -11.17 11.20
CA GLU A 31 -2.78 -11.46 12.44
C GLU A 31 -2.63 -10.22 13.33
N ALA A 32 -2.29 -9.07 12.76
CA ALA A 32 -2.25 -7.80 13.49
C ALA A 32 -3.61 -7.42 14.10
N ALA A 33 -4.71 -7.68 13.38
CA ALA A 33 -6.06 -7.46 13.88
C ALA A 33 -6.37 -8.36 15.08
N ARG A 34 -5.98 -9.66 15.05
CA ARG A 34 -6.10 -10.56 16.22
C ARG A 34 -5.30 -10.07 17.43
N GLN A 35 -4.17 -9.40 17.17
CA GLN A 35 -3.36 -8.76 18.21
C GLN A 35 -3.89 -7.38 18.62
N GLY A 36 -5.07 -6.97 18.14
CA GLY A 36 -5.75 -5.73 18.53
C GLY A 36 -5.21 -4.46 17.88
N ALA A 37 -4.49 -4.55 16.76
CA ALA A 37 -4.14 -3.38 15.98
C ALA A 37 -5.39 -2.69 15.42
N ARG A 38 -5.34 -1.36 15.35
CA ARG A 38 -6.40 -0.50 14.79
C ARG A 38 -5.96 0.22 13.53
N ILE A 39 -4.65 0.29 13.31
CA ILE A 39 -4.01 0.88 12.14
C ILE A 39 -2.90 -0.07 11.70
N ILE A 40 -2.76 -0.29 10.40
CA ILE A 40 -1.64 -1.05 9.82
C ILE A 40 -1.03 -0.32 8.62
N GLY A 41 0.30 -0.34 8.54
CA GLY A 41 1.05 0.17 7.40
C GLY A 41 1.86 -0.93 6.71
N PHE A 42 1.87 -0.90 5.38
CA PHE A 42 2.73 -1.74 4.55
C PHE A 42 3.96 -0.98 4.05
N GLN A 43 4.97 -1.72 3.61
CA GLN A 43 6.18 -1.17 3.00
C GLN A 43 5.91 -0.47 1.66
N GLU A 44 6.85 0.38 1.22
CA GLU A 44 6.77 1.08 -0.06
C GLU A 44 6.59 0.10 -1.24
N VAL A 45 5.58 0.35 -2.08
CA VAL A 45 5.26 -0.44 -3.29
C VAL A 45 5.22 -1.95 -2.99
N PHE A 46 4.55 -2.33 -1.90
CA PHE A 46 4.59 -3.69 -1.34
C PHE A 46 4.12 -4.81 -2.28
N ASN A 47 3.40 -4.47 -3.34
CA ASN A 47 2.80 -5.41 -4.30
C ASN A 47 3.69 -5.67 -5.53
N ALA A 48 4.92 -5.13 -5.56
CA ALA A 48 5.91 -5.31 -6.61
C ALA A 48 7.33 -5.43 -6.00
N PRO A 49 8.33 -5.94 -6.73
CA PRO A 49 9.72 -5.79 -6.33
C PRO A 49 10.11 -4.31 -6.39
N TYR A 50 11.16 -3.90 -5.68
CA TYR A 50 11.65 -2.53 -5.74
C TYR A 50 12.37 -2.23 -7.06
N PHE A 51 11.59 -1.99 -8.10
CA PHE A 51 12.05 -1.86 -9.47
C PHE A 51 12.73 -0.52 -9.80
N CYS A 52 12.68 0.45 -8.88
CA CYS A 52 13.23 1.80 -9.07
C CYS A 52 14.76 1.84 -9.24
N GLN A 53 15.45 0.71 -9.07
CA GLN A 53 16.89 0.57 -9.31
C GLN A 53 17.26 0.67 -10.80
N VAL A 54 16.29 0.44 -11.70
CA VAL A 54 16.48 0.50 -13.16
C VAL A 54 15.31 1.23 -13.83
N GLN A 55 15.56 1.84 -14.99
CA GLN A 55 14.57 2.61 -15.74
C GLN A 55 14.06 1.82 -16.95
N GLU A 56 13.33 0.73 -16.70
CA GLU A 56 12.81 -0.15 -17.75
C GLU A 56 11.30 0.06 -17.99
N PRO A 57 10.86 0.29 -19.25
CA PRO A 57 9.43 0.46 -19.57
C PRO A 57 8.54 -0.72 -19.16
N GLY A 58 9.11 -1.93 -19.05
CA GLY A 58 8.36 -3.10 -18.62
C GLY A 58 7.78 -2.98 -17.19
N HIS A 59 8.34 -2.12 -16.33
CA HIS A 59 7.93 -1.97 -14.93
C HIS A 59 6.65 -1.15 -14.74
N TYR A 60 6.23 -0.38 -15.74
CA TYR A 60 4.93 0.32 -15.71
C TYR A 60 3.73 -0.64 -15.63
N ARG A 61 3.92 -1.94 -15.87
CA ARG A 61 2.91 -2.98 -15.64
C ARG A 61 2.37 -3.05 -14.21
N TRP A 62 3.13 -2.55 -13.23
CA TRP A 62 2.72 -2.50 -11.82
C TRP A 62 1.98 -1.21 -11.46
N ALA A 63 1.84 -0.27 -12.39
CA ALA A 63 1.09 0.95 -12.13
C ALA A 63 -0.42 0.65 -12.09
N GLU A 64 -1.09 1.14 -11.05
CA GLU A 64 -2.52 0.95 -10.86
C GLU A 64 -3.24 2.29 -10.68
N ARG A 65 -4.54 2.35 -11.00
CA ARG A 65 -5.38 3.50 -10.67
C ARG A 65 -5.54 3.60 -9.16
N VAL A 66 -5.67 4.80 -8.61
CA VAL A 66 -6.06 5.00 -7.20
C VAL A 66 -7.31 5.89 -7.15
N PRO A 67 -8.42 5.43 -6.52
CA PRO A 67 -8.56 4.23 -5.69
C PRO A 67 -8.97 2.95 -6.43
N ASP A 68 -9.16 3.01 -7.75
CA ASP A 68 -9.82 1.93 -8.51
C ASP A 68 -8.90 0.78 -8.94
N GLY A 69 -7.67 0.73 -8.44
CA GLY A 69 -6.71 -0.33 -8.71
C GLY A 69 -7.06 -1.64 -7.98
N PRO A 70 -6.68 -2.81 -8.53
CA PRO A 70 -6.95 -4.10 -7.89
C PRO A 70 -6.40 -4.19 -6.48
N THR A 71 -5.19 -3.67 -6.22
CA THR A 71 -4.57 -3.71 -4.89
C THR A 71 -5.37 -2.86 -3.89
N VAL A 72 -5.72 -1.62 -4.27
CA VAL A 72 -6.45 -0.71 -3.37
C VAL A 72 -7.86 -1.23 -3.08
N ARG A 73 -8.58 -1.77 -4.07
CA ARG A 73 -9.90 -2.39 -3.84
C ARG A 73 -9.82 -3.55 -2.86
N ARG A 74 -8.85 -4.45 -3.04
CA ARG A 74 -8.66 -5.59 -2.14
C ARG A 74 -8.32 -5.16 -0.72
N MET A 75 -7.54 -4.08 -0.55
CA MET A 75 -7.25 -3.53 0.77
C MET A 75 -8.46 -2.83 1.41
N ARG A 76 -9.43 -2.35 0.63
CA ARG A 76 -10.72 -1.86 1.15
C ARG A 76 -11.56 -2.97 1.73
N ASP A 77 -11.61 -4.12 1.06
CA ASP A 77 -12.30 -5.29 1.58
C ASP A 77 -11.61 -5.81 2.86
N LEU A 78 -10.28 -5.85 2.88
CA LEU A 78 -9.50 -6.22 4.06
C LEU A 78 -9.69 -5.25 5.23
N ALA A 79 -9.76 -3.94 4.97
CA ALA A 79 -10.02 -2.94 6.00
C ALA A 79 -11.39 -3.18 6.66
N ARG A 80 -12.43 -3.41 5.85
CA ARG A 80 -13.76 -3.77 6.35
C ARG A 80 -13.79 -5.10 7.11
N GLU A 81 -13.05 -6.10 6.63
CA GLU A 81 -12.93 -7.41 7.28
C GLU A 81 -12.29 -7.29 8.66
N THR A 82 -11.21 -6.50 8.76
CA THR A 82 -10.38 -6.42 9.97
C THR A 82 -10.77 -5.30 10.93
N GLY A 83 -11.58 -4.33 10.49
CA GLY A 83 -11.91 -3.14 11.27
C GLY A 83 -10.69 -2.22 11.51
N MET A 84 -9.69 -2.27 10.64
CA MET A 84 -8.46 -1.48 10.75
C MET A 84 -8.37 -0.42 9.66
N VAL A 85 -7.79 0.73 10.00
CA VAL A 85 -7.28 1.69 9.00
C VAL A 85 -6.06 1.07 8.33
N ILE A 86 -5.99 1.11 7.00
CA ILE A 86 -4.89 0.52 6.22
C ILE A 86 -4.21 1.59 5.37
N VAL A 87 -2.89 1.73 5.51
CA VAL A 87 -2.04 2.55 4.63
C VAL A 87 -1.47 1.64 3.54
N VAL A 88 -1.76 1.99 2.28
CA VAL A 88 -1.54 1.15 1.09
C VAL A 88 -0.62 1.86 0.09
N PRO A 89 0.71 1.69 0.18
CA PRO A 89 1.66 2.25 -0.78
C PRO A 89 1.68 1.47 -2.09
N VAL A 90 1.39 2.13 -3.21
CA VAL A 90 1.34 1.56 -4.56
C VAL A 90 1.99 2.48 -5.58
N PHE A 91 2.35 1.93 -6.74
CA PHE A 91 2.72 2.72 -7.90
C PHE A 91 1.45 3.14 -8.64
N GLU A 92 1.19 4.45 -8.70
CA GLU A 92 -0.04 5.02 -9.23
C GLU A 92 0.12 5.45 -10.70
N VAL A 93 -0.94 5.25 -11.50
CA VAL A 93 -1.16 5.93 -12.79
C VAL A 93 -2.39 6.85 -12.73
N GLU A 94 -2.20 8.16 -12.86
CA GLU A 94 -3.29 9.15 -12.93
C GLU A 94 -3.79 9.36 -14.37
N GLN A 95 -2.92 9.21 -15.35
CA GLN A 95 -3.24 9.16 -16.78
C GLN A 95 -1.98 8.67 -17.51
N PRO A 96 -2.05 8.24 -18.77
CA PRO A 96 -0.85 7.85 -19.53
C PRO A 96 0.24 8.93 -19.44
N GLY A 97 1.43 8.54 -19.00
CA GLY A 97 2.58 9.46 -18.81
C GLY A 97 2.66 10.14 -17.43
N PHE A 98 1.64 10.04 -16.57
CA PHE A 98 1.62 10.66 -15.25
C PHE A 98 1.51 9.61 -14.15
N TYR A 99 2.67 9.32 -13.54
CA TYR A 99 2.83 8.28 -12.54
C TYR A 99 3.35 8.83 -11.23
N TYR A 100 2.93 8.22 -10.13
CA TYR A 100 3.27 8.69 -8.79
C TYR A 100 3.58 7.52 -7.87
N ASN A 101 4.49 7.75 -6.93
CA ASN A 101 4.60 6.89 -5.76
C ASN A 101 3.59 7.39 -4.73
N THR A 102 2.62 6.54 -4.38
CA THR A 102 1.39 6.97 -3.72
C THR A 102 1.05 6.08 -2.55
N ALA A 103 0.69 6.67 -1.41
CA ALA A 103 0.08 5.98 -0.28
C ALA A 103 -1.42 6.30 -0.23
N ALA A 104 -2.26 5.31 -0.51
CA ALA A 104 -3.70 5.41 -0.27
C ALA A 104 -4.01 5.13 1.21
N VAL A 105 -4.98 5.83 1.77
CA VAL A 105 -5.45 5.61 3.15
C VAL A 105 -6.89 5.13 3.11
N ILE A 106 -7.11 3.97 3.71
CA ILE A 106 -8.41 3.31 3.77
C ILE A 106 -8.89 3.27 5.22
N ASP A 107 -10.11 3.71 5.47
CA ASP A 107 -10.73 3.66 6.79
C ASP A 107 -11.18 2.24 7.17
N ALA A 108 -11.43 2.03 8.46
CA ALA A 108 -11.82 0.76 9.05
C ALA A 108 -13.14 0.17 8.51
N ASP A 109 -13.97 0.95 7.83
CA ASP A 109 -15.20 0.50 7.17
C ASP A 109 -15.00 0.12 5.66
N GLY A 110 -13.76 0.27 5.17
CA GLY A 110 -13.39 0.09 3.75
C GLY A 110 -13.57 1.35 2.89
N GLY A 111 -13.90 2.49 3.50
CA GLY A 111 -13.96 3.79 2.86
C GLY A 111 -12.58 4.26 2.41
N TYR A 112 -12.47 4.78 1.18
CA TYR A 112 -11.25 5.43 0.73
C TYR A 112 -11.25 6.87 1.24
N LEU A 113 -10.28 7.22 2.09
CA LEU A 113 -10.18 8.54 2.71
C LEU A 113 -9.39 9.53 1.84
N GLY A 114 -8.45 9.02 1.04
CA GLY A 114 -7.59 9.86 0.22
C GLY A 114 -6.25 9.21 -0.08
N LYS A 115 -5.37 9.98 -0.73
CA LYS A 115 -4.03 9.55 -1.10
C LYS A 115 -3.02 10.65 -0.84
N TYR A 116 -1.79 10.24 -0.55
CA TYR A 116 -0.61 11.09 -0.47
C TYR A 116 0.38 10.68 -1.56
N ARG A 117 0.93 11.65 -2.30
CA ARG A 117 1.97 11.42 -3.32
C ARG A 117 3.33 11.82 -2.77
N LYS A 118 4.34 10.99 -3.01
CA LYS A 118 5.72 11.24 -2.58
C LYS A 118 6.23 12.56 -3.17
N HIS A 119 6.65 13.48 -2.30
CA HIS A 119 7.13 14.80 -2.71
C HIS A 119 8.62 14.80 -3.05
N HIS A 120 9.40 14.02 -2.30
CA HIS A 120 10.84 13.98 -2.37
C HIS A 120 11.27 12.72 -3.13
N ILE A 121 11.73 12.92 -4.36
CA ILE A 121 12.11 11.83 -5.27
C ILE A 121 13.63 11.68 -5.24
N PRO A 122 14.16 10.51 -4.81
CA PRO A 122 15.58 10.33 -4.50
C PRO A 122 16.52 10.42 -5.71
N GLN A 123 15.98 10.40 -6.93
CA GLN A 123 16.75 10.56 -8.16
C GLN A 123 17.02 12.05 -8.49
N LEU A 124 16.33 12.98 -7.83
CA LEU A 124 16.43 14.41 -8.11
C LEU A 124 17.51 15.05 -7.25
N GLU A 125 18.11 16.13 -7.78
CA GLU A 125 19.09 16.92 -7.05
C GLU A 125 18.51 17.46 -5.73
N GLY A 126 19.27 17.33 -4.64
CA GLY A 126 18.85 17.78 -3.30
C GLY A 126 18.23 16.69 -2.41
N PHE A 127 18.28 15.42 -2.82
CA PHE A 127 17.86 14.25 -2.02
C PHE A 127 18.89 13.13 -2.03
#